data_AF-A0AAQ4Q1G3-F1
#
_entry.id   AF-A0AAQ4Q1G3-F1
#
_cell.length_a   1.000
_cell.length_b   1.000
_cell.length_c   1.000
_cell.angle_alpha   90.00
_cell.angle_beta   90.00
_cell.angle_gamma   90.00
#
_symmetry.space_group_name_H-M   'P 1'
#
loop_
_entity.id
_entity.type
_entity.pdbx_description
1 polymer ?
#
loop_
_entity_poly.entity_id
_entity_poly.type
_entity_poly.pdbx_seq_one_letter_code
_entity_poly.pdbx_strand_id
1 'polypeptide(L)' 'MMSSKAQSSNNLAHARRTVQQLRIEASIERIKVSKASADLMNYCSEHARNDPLLMGIPASDNPFKDKKPCNIL' A
#
# COMPACT_ATOMS: atom_id res chain seq x y z
N MET A 1 5.74 -47.97 -18.82
CA MET A 1 6.71 -46.97 -18.31
C MET A 1 6.55 -45.67 -19.09
N MET A 2 5.57 -44.83 -18.78
CA MET A 2 5.40 -43.51 -19.43
C MET A 2 4.69 -42.56 -18.47
N SER A 3 5.42 -41.78 -17.66
CA SER A 3 4.90 -40.50 -17.09
C SER A 3 5.98 -39.78 -16.25
N SER A 4 7.08 -39.36 -16.87
CA SER A 4 8.09 -38.52 -16.18
C SER A 4 8.67 -37.43 -17.07
N LYS A 5 8.69 -37.61 -18.39
CA LYS A 5 9.08 -36.57 -19.36
C LYS A 5 8.10 -35.39 -19.45
N ALA A 6 6.80 -35.60 -19.24
CA ALA A 6 5.79 -34.53 -19.32
C ALA A 6 5.79 -33.59 -18.11
N GLN A 7 6.32 -34.04 -16.97
CA GLN A 7 6.38 -33.24 -15.74
C GLN A 7 7.61 -32.32 -15.74
N SER A 8 8.75 -32.77 -16.30
CA SER A 8 9.95 -31.94 -16.40
C SER A 8 9.83 -30.81 -17.43
N SER A 9 9.08 -31.01 -18.52
CA SER A 9 8.82 -29.98 -19.53
C SER A 9 7.95 -28.84 -19.00
N ASN A 10 6.94 -29.15 -18.18
CA ASN A 10 6.10 -28.16 -17.49
C ASN A 10 6.91 -27.33 -16.48
N ASN A 11 7.80 -27.98 -15.74
CA ASN A 11 8.72 -27.30 -14.81
C ASN A 11 9.69 -26.37 -15.54
N LEU A 12 10.21 -26.79 -16.70
CA LEU A 12 11.08 -25.94 -17.54
C LEU A 12 10.33 -24.72 -18.10
N ALA A 13 9.10 -24.90 -18.57
CA ALA A 13 8.27 -23.80 -19.07
C ALA A 13 7.93 -22.80 -17.96
N HIS A 14 7.63 -23.28 -16.76
CA HIS A 14 7.41 -22.43 -15.59
C HIS A 14 8.69 -21.66 -15.21
N ALA A 15 9.83 -22.34 -15.11
CA ALA A 15 11.11 -21.71 -14.78
C ALA A 15 11.49 -20.61 -15.80
N ARG A 16 11.24 -20.84 -17.10
CA ARG A 16 11.48 -19.83 -18.15
C ARG A 16 10.60 -18.59 -17.96
N ARG A 17 9.31 -18.76 -17.64
CA ARG A 17 8.40 -17.64 -17.33
C ARG A 17 8.88 -16.85 -16.11
N THR A 18 9.29 -17.54 -15.04
CA THR A 18 9.82 -16.90 -13.84
C THR A 18 11.08 -16.09 -14.16
N VAL A 19 12.03 -16.64 -14.92
CA VAL A 19 13.23 -15.90 -15.35
C VAL A 19 12.87 -14.67 -16.19
N GLN A 20 11.90 -14.79 -17.09
CA GLN A 20 11.44 -13.65 -17.89
C GLN A 20 10.84 -12.56 -17.00
N GLN A 21 10.02 -12.92 -16.01
CA GLN A 21 9.46 -11.98 -15.03
C GLN A 21 10.55 -11.28 -14.21
N LEU A 22 11.50 -12.06 -13.66
CA LEU A 22 12.60 -11.53 -12.86
C LEU A 22 13.49 -10.56 -13.65
N ARG A 23 13.70 -10.81 -14.96
CA ARG A 23 14.44 -9.88 -15.82
C ARG A 23 13.74 -8.53 -15.96
N ILE A 24 12.41 -8.54 -16.07
CA ILE A 24 11.61 -7.31 -16.12
C ILE A 24 11.73 -6.57 -14.78
N GLU A 25 11.50 -7.25 -13.66
CA GLU A 25 11.60 -6.64 -12.33
C GLU A 25 13.01 -6.12 -11.99
N ALA A 26 14.05 -6.81 -12.47
CA ALA A 26 15.43 -6.38 -12.30
C ALA A 26 15.75 -5.09 -13.07
N SER A 27 15.07 -4.86 -14.21
CA SER A 27 15.21 -3.64 -15.03
C SER A 27 14.46 -2.42 -14.50
N ILE A 28 13.69 -2.56 -13.41
CA ILE A 28 13.00 -1.43 -12.79
C ILE A 28 14.03 -0.50 -12.14
N GLU A 29 14.06 0.75 -12.60
CA GLU A 29 14.87 1.80 -11.98
C GLU A 29 14.33 2.13 -10.58
N ARG A 30 15.20 2.06 -9.57
CA ARG A 30 14.85 2.36 -8.19
C ARG A 30 15.38 3.73 -7.79
N ILE A 31 14.55 4.49 -7.07
CA ILE A 31 15.00 5.70 -6.39
C ILE A 31 15.75 5.35 -5.10
N LYS A 32 16.58 6.29 -4.61
CA LYS A 32 17.25 6.14 -3.30
C LYS A 32 16.21 6.08 -2.19
N VAL A 33 16.43 5.20 -1.21
CA VAL A 33 15.57 5.07 -0.03
C VAL A 33 15.44 6.41 0.70
N SER A 34 16.54 7.16 0.85
CA SER A 34 16.51 8.49 1.47
C SER A 34 15.57 9.47 0.78
N LYS A 35 15.47 9.42 -0.56
CA LYS A 35 14.53 10.24 -1.33
C LYS A 35 13.10 9.80 -1.05
N ALA A 36 12.82 8.49 -1.16
CA ALA A 36 11.49 7.96 -0.88
C ALA A 36 11.02 8.30 0.54
N SER A 37 11.90 8.21 1.54
CA SER A 37 11.59 8.59 2.92
C SER A 37 11.29 10.09 3.07
N ALA A 38 12.05 10.95 2.39
CA ALA A 38 11.78 12.39 2.41
C ALA A 38 10.44 12.72 1.75
N ASP A 39 10.14 12.10 0.61
CA ASP A 39 8.87 12.30 -0.11
C ASP A 39 7.68 11.87 0.77
N LEU A 40 7.78 10.73 1.46
CA LEU A 40 6.76 10.28 2.42
C LEU A 40 6.60 11.24 3.61
N MET A 41 7.71 11.72 4.18
CA MET A 41 7.67 12.66 5.31
C MET A 41 7.05 13.99 4.92
N ASN A 42 7.38 14.50 3.73
CA ASN A 42 6.81 15.73 3.19
C ASN A 42 5.30 15.57 2.98
N TYR A 43 4.88 14.48 2.33
CA TYR A 43 3.45 14.19 2.12
C TYR A 43 2.68 14.17 3.44
N CYS A 44 3.18 13.44 4.44
CA CYS A 44 2.56 13.39 5.75
C CYS A 44 2.51 14.78 6.41
N SER A 45 3.57 15.57 6.33
CA SER A 45 3.64 16.91 6.95
C SER A 45 2.69 17.90 6.31
N GLU A 46 2.56 17.87 4.97
CA GLU A 46 1.63 18.72 4.21
C GLU A 46 0.17 18.41 4.55
N HIS A 47 -0.16 17.14 4.75
CA HIS A 47 -1.54 16.70 4.99
C HIS A 47 -1.89 16.59 6.48
N ALA A 48 -0.89 16.60 7.37
CA ALA A 48 -1.08 16.45 8.81
C ALA A 48 -2.13 17.40 9.37
N ARG A 49 -2.13 18.67 8.94
CA ARG A 49 -3.07 19.68 9.44
C ARG A 49 -4.53 19.38 9.10
N ASN A 50 -4.75 18.64 8.02
CA ASN A 50 -6.07 18.31 7.52
C ASN A 50 -6.54 16.94 7.98
N ASP A 51 -5.72 16.20 8.73
CA ASP A 51 -6.07 14.90 9.28
C ASP A 51 -6.82 15.10 10.63
N PRO A 52 -8.14 14.81 10.68
CA PRO A 52 -8.93 14.97 11.89
C PRO A 52 -8.50 14.07 13.04
N LEU A 53 -7.86 12.93 12.74
CA LEU A 53 -7.41 11.98 13.75
C LEU A 53 -6.05 12.38 14.34
N LEU A 54 -5.25 13.14 13.58
CA LEU A 54 -3.97 13.63 14.04
C LEU A 54 -4.08 14.96 14.80
N MET A 55 -4.75 15.96 14.21
CA MET A 55 -4.86 17.30 14.82
C MET A 55 -6.06 17.45 15.75
N GLY A 56 -7.00 16.51 15.67
CA GLY A 56 -8.31 16.66 16.29
C GLY A 56 -9.20 17.64 15.52
N ILE A 57 -10.51 17.50 15.72
CA ILE A 57 -11.52 18.42 15.21
C ILE A 57 -12.43 18.87 16.35
N PRO A 58 -13.05 20.06 16.24
CA PRO A 58 -14.07 20.49 17.19
C PRO A 58 -15.19 19.46 17.30
N ALA A 59 -15.74 19.31 18.50
CA ALA A 59 -16.83 18.37 18.73
C ALA A 59 -18.12 18.72 17.95
N SER A 60 -18.27 19.94 17.41
CA SER A 60 -19.37 20.29 16.49
C SER A 60 -19.22 19.65 15.11
N ASP A 61 -17.97 19.51 14.68
CA ASP A 61 -17.63 19.08 13.32
C ASP A 61 -17.42 17.57 13.27
N ASN A 62 -17.30 16.92 14.44
CA ASN A 62 -17.24 15.48 14.57
C ASN A 62 -18.63 14.84 14.31
N PRO A 63 -18.83 14.11 13.20
CA PRO A 63 -20.10 13.45 12.90
C PRO A 63 -20.46 12.32 13.89
N PHE A 64 -19.48 11.83 14.65
CA PHE A 64 -19.66 10.80 15.68
C PHE A 64 -19.86 11.36 17.09
N LYS A 65 -20.06 12.68 17.25
CA LYS A 65 -20.34 13.28 18.55
C LYS A 65 -21.68 12.80 19.11
N ASP A 66 -21.72 12.49 20.40
CA ASP A 66 -22.96 12.22 21.12
C ASP A 66 -23.95 13.39 20.99
N LYS A 67 -25.19 13.07 20.63
CA LYS A 67 -26.28 14.04 20.62
C LYS A 67 -26.60 14.38 22.06
N LYS A 68 -26.54 15.67 22.42
CA LYS A 68 -27.05 16.11 23.72
C LYS A 68 -28.54 15.75 23.80
N PRO A 69 -29.02 15.15 24.91
CA PRO A 69 -30.45 14.94 25.09
C PRO A 69 -31.15 16.30 25.05
N CYS A 70 -32.14 16.43 24.16
CA CYS A 70 -33.01 17.59 24.12
C CYS A 70 -34.07 17.40 25.22
N ASN A 71 -33.93 18.11 26.35
CA ASN A 71 -35.00 18.17 27.33
C ASN A 71 -36.02 19.19 26.85
N ILE A 72 -37.21 18.72 26.49
CA ILE A 72 -38.38 19.57 26.29
C ILE A 72 -38.81 20.04 27.69
N LEU A 73 -38.68 21.34 27.96
CA LEU A 73 -39.19 21.99 29.17
C LEU A 73 -40.65 22.42 28.98
#